data_AF-A0A9D8AL43-F1
#
_entry.id   AF-A0A9D8AL43-F1
#
_cell.length_a   1.000
_cell.length_b   1.000
_cell.length_c   1.000
_cell.angle_alpha   90.00
_cell.angle_beta   90.00
_cell.angle_gamma   90.00
#
_symmetry.space_group_name_H-M   'P 1'
#
loop_
_entity.id
_entity.type
_entity.pdbx_description
1 polymer ?
#
loop_
_entity_poly.entity_id
_entity_poly.type
_entity_poly.pdbx_seq_one_letter_code
_entity_poly.pdbx_strand_id
1 'polypeptide(L)'
;MKTKILFVFIIFTIGIGINYSLAADITEQRKYEPVVLRGSALSHFYDVPVNEIFLYAYTESTQSYEMMPFQIDERTYGPDLEHAKSKSRWWYFIPESWANEDTINIDSHDGILTDHDEIVFLIRDLGEKAPIGIWIDNEEAKQYKRLELKIYDPKDENTKAYCYLFRSSTIQEEVPKKYGFMFHAQEDRVENINYAVRLSKETGVIEDIVLKPPFGNGEDIFDTQKIRFDGIVEMSGAFFPFPASTEKDIVLYNYQKATADPVVRLIRENRMTLIDSTLFGDFAFYVAPKFYPFSATLVGGMPLSESTLKKLFPGQDDVWINFDLLRQSWDFNENAIGMEFYNSFNDGVQIDGNPDQADKKIAFMPDPKLPPIREWLLTTGKKQGSFFTYAEFLDTTWQTVELYFEDNDSINTEDTGDQKSFGDQGILFLTQPEDSINFELGFTAYFLPGSFTKSDAQELAYFIEDTIAATISAITFPTGVDDFENGNLPGSFALFQNYPNPFNSSTNITFYLSKKERITLKILDITGKTIVTLTDGHFNSGSHTIHWDGKSRYNQETPSGVYFYVLQTDTFSNVKKLILMR
;
A
#
# COMPACT_ATOMS: atom_id res chain seq x y z
N MET A 1 -23.38 20.87 65.71
CA MET A 1 -22.18 20.07 65.36
C MET A 1 -22.44 19.38 64.05
N LYS A 2 -21.52 19.53 63.09
CA LYS A 2 -21.59 18.96 61.73
C LYS A 2 -21.24 17.47 61.79
N THR A 3 -22.07 16.62 61.19
CA THR A 3 -21.61 15.38 60.56
C THR A 3 -22.48 15.10 59.33
N LYS A 4 -21.91 15.28 58.14
CA LYS A 4 -22.50 14.86 56.87
C LYS A 4 -22.27 13.36 56.73
N ILE A 5 -23.32 12.57 56.52
CA ILE A 5 -23.21 11.21 56.00
C ILE A 5 -23.80 11.23 54.59
N LEU A 6 -22.92 11.06 53.62
CA LEU A 6 -23.19 11.02 52.19
C LEU A 6 -23.63 9.57 51.85
N PHE A 7 -24.91 9.38 51.49
CA PHE A 7 -25.37 8.11 50.92
C PHE A 7 -25.06 8.13 49.41
N VAL A 8 -24.04 7.37 49.02
CA VAL A 8 -23.74 7.07 47.61
C VAL A 8 -24.55 5.83 47.23
N PHE A 9 -25.52 6.00 46.34
CA PHE A 9 -26.19 4.87 45.67
C PHE A 9 -25.25 4.33 44.58
N ILE A 10 -24.71 3.13 44.80
CA ILE A 10 -24.03 2.34 43.78
C ILE A 10 -25.13 1.63 42.99
N ILE A 11 -25.39 2.09 41.76
CA ILE A 11 -26.21 1.34 40.80
C ILE A 11 -25.27 0.33 40.12
N PHE A 12 -25.45 -0.94 40.45
CA PHE A 12 -24.92 -2.06 39.68
C PHE A 12 -25.69 -2.13 38.36
N THR A 13 -25.15 -1.54 37.30
CA THR A 13 -25.49 -1.95 35.93
C THR A 13 -24.63 -3.15 35.60
N ILE A 14 -25.27 -4.32 35.62
CA ILE A 14 -24.77 -5.52 34.94
C ILE A 14 -24.76 -5.19 33.45
N GLY A 15 -23.62 -4.69 32.97
CA GLY A 15 -23.34 -4.61 31.55
C GLY A 15 -23.16 -6.04 31.04
N ILE A 16 -24.20 -6.58 30.42
CA ILE A 16 -24.02 -7.66 29.46
C ILE A 16 -23.11 -7.08 28.39
N GLY A 17 -21.83 -7.43 28.45
CA GLY A 17 -20.85 -7.13 27.41
C GLY A 17 -21.28 -7.86 26.15
N ILE A 18 -22.13 -7.21 25.36
CA ILE A 18 -22.22 -7.52 23.95
C ILE A 18 -20.91 -6.96 23.39
N ASN A 19 -19.89 -7.82 23.27
CA ASN A 19 -18.75 -7.55 22.41
C ASN A 19 -19.31 -7.41 20.99
N TYR A 20 -19.72 -6.20 20.62
CA TYR A 20 -19.60 -5.81 19.24
C TYR A 20 -18.09 -5.77 19.01
N SER A 21 -17.55 -6.85 18.47
CA SER A 21 -16.34 -6.74 17.68
C SER A 21 -16.67 -5.71 16.61
N LEU A 22 -16.34 -4.44 16.85
CA LEU A 22 -16.27 -3.46 15.78
C LEU A 22 -15.29 -4.09 14.80
N ALA A 23 -15.76 -4.51 13.62
CA ALA A 23 -14.85 -4.91 12.55
C ALA A 23 -13.88 -3.73 12.39
N ALA A 24 -12.58 -4.00 12.53
CA ALA A 24 -11.59 -2.96 12.41
C ALA A 24 -11.65 -2.40 10.97
N ASP A 25 -11.49 -1.10 10.81
CA ASP A 25 -11.47 -0.50 9.48
C ASP A 25 -10.19 -0.92 8.75
N ILE A 26 -10.28 -1.12 7.43
CA ILE A 26 -9.13 -1.44 6.58
C ILE A 26 -8.05 -0.35 6.67
N THR A 27 -8.47 0.89 6.93
CA THR A 27 -7.59 2.06 7.14
C THR A 27 -6.69 1.92 8.37
N GLU A 28 -7.04 1.05 9.32
CA GLU A 28 -6.21 0.73 10.49
C GLU A 28 -5.50 -0.62 10.37
N GLN A 29 -6.18 -1.64 9.83
CA GLN A 29 -5.61 -2.99 9.66
C GLN A 29 -4.47 -3.01 8.63
N ARG A 30 -4.66 -2.37 7.47
CA ARG A 30 -3.73 -2.40 6.33
C ARG A 30 -3.11 -1.02 6.06
N LYS A 31 -2.95 -0.22 7.12
CA LYS A 31 -2.59 1.21 7.03
C LYS A 31 -1.24 1.54 6.41
N TYR A 32 -0.36 0.55 6.31
CA TYR A 32 0.98 0.71 5.72
C TYR A 32 1.02 0.32 4.24
N GLU A 33 -0.06 -0.22 3.70
CA GLU A 33 -0.08 -0.76 2.34
C GLU A 33 -0.43 0.33 1.30
N PRO A 34 0.37 0.44 0.23
CA PRO A 34 0.04 1.26 -0.92
C PRO A 34 -0.96 0.55 -1.83
N VAL A 35 -1.87 1.34 -2.38
CA VAL A 35 -2.71 0.93 -3.49
C VAL A 35 -2.08 1.47 -4.77
N VAL A 36 -1.84 0.58 -5.74
CA VAL A 36 -1.36 0.93 -7.08
C VAL A 36 -2.41 0.45 -8.09
N LEU A 37 -3.19 1.37 -8.63
CA LEU A 37 -4.17 1.08 -9.67
C LEU A 37 -3.60 1.39 -11.05
N ARG A 38 -3.82 0.48 -11.99
CA ARG A 38 -3.51 0.71 -13.39
C ARG A 38 -4.50 1.67 -14.03
N GLY A 39 -4.01 2.50 -14.93
CA GLY A 39 -4.82 3.34 -15.80
C GLY A 39 -5.89 2.53 -16.54
N SER A 40 -5.62 1.27 -16.87
CA SER A 40 -6.62 0.33 -17.42
C SER A 40 -7.92 0.19 -16.61
N ALA A 41 -7.86 0.41 -15.29
CA ALA A 41 -9.03 0.43 -14.41
C ALA A 41 -9.82 1.76 -14.47
N LEU A 42 -9.25 2.80 -15.09
CA LEU A 42 -9.69 4.18 -15.08
C LEU A 42 -10.10 4.70 -16.48
N SER A 43 -10.58 3.81 -17.35
CA SER A 43 -10.95 4.14 -18.74
C SER A 43 -11.88 5.36 -18.94
N HIS A 44 -12.62 5.80 -17.92
CA HIS A 44 -13.40 7.04 -17.96
C HIS A 44 -12.56 8.33 -17.95
N PHE A 45 -11.27 8.21 -17.64
CA PHE A 45 -10.30 9.30 -17.50
C PHE A 45 -9.18 9.19 -18.55
N TYR A 46 -9.30 8.32 -19.55
CA TYR A 46 -8.36 8.34 -20.68
C TYR A 46 -8.41 9.67 -21.40
N ASP A 47 -7.26 10.08 -21.94
CA ASP A 47 -7.07 11.36 -22.63
C ASP A 47 -7.30 12.59 -21.73
N VAL A 48 -7.36 12.40 -20.41
CA VAL A 48 -7.45 13.48 -19.43
C VAL A 48 -6.05 13.88 -19.00
N PRO A 49 -5.71 15.18 -19.02
CA PRO A 49 -4.45 15.64 -18.45
C PRO A 49 -4.32 15.23 -16.99
N VAL A 50 -3.18 14.65 -16.60
CA VAL A 50 -2.95 14.14 -15.25
C VAL A 50 -3.08 15.21 -14.18
N ASN A 51 -2.81 16.47 -14.53
CA ASN A 51 -2.99 17.64 -13.66
C ASN A 51 -4.44 18.13 -13.53
N GLU A 52 -5.40 17.53 -14.23
CA GLU A 52 -6.83 17.75 -14.07
C GLU A 52 -7.51 16.65 -13.23
N ILE A 53 -6.76 15.65 -12.76
CA ILE A 53 -7.27 14.49 -12.03
C ILE A 53 -6.96 14.65 -10.54
N PHE A 54 -7.98 14.49 -9.69
CA PHE A 54 -7.83 14.67 -8.25
C PHE A 54 -8.51 13.53 -7.47
N LEU A 55 -7.84 13.07 -6.41
CA LEU A 55 -8.34 12.02 -5.53
C LEU A 55 -8.77 12.60 -4.18
N TYR A 56 -9.97 12.25 -3.73
CA TYR A 56 -10.54 12.71 -2.47
C TYR A 56 -11.01 11.55 -1.59
N ALA A 57 -10.93 11.74 -0.28
CA ALA A 57 -11.60 10.95 0.74
C ALA A 57 -12.86 11.70 1.18
N TYR A 58 -13.91 10.95 1.53
CA TYR A 58 -15.13 11.53 2.09
C TYR A 58 -15.22 11.20 3.58
N THR A 59 -15.64 12.17 4.39
CA THR A 59 -15.83 12.00 5.83
C THR A 59 -17.30 12.24 6.16
N GLU A 60 -18.01 11.23 6.67
CA GLU A 60 -19.46 11.29 6.98
C GLU A 60 -19.76 12.22 8.15
N SER A 61 -18.85 12.30 9.13
CA SER A 61 -19.04 13.17 10.30
C SER A 61 -19.06 14.66 9.96
N THR A 62 -18.31 15.07 8.93
CA THR A 62 -18.24 16.44 8.41
C THR A 62 -19.04 16.63 7.13
N GLN A 63 -19.46 15.54 6.48
CA GLN A 63 -20.12 15.51 5.17
C GLN A 63 -19.33 16.25 4.09
N SER A 64 -18.00 16.14 4.15
CA SER A 64 -17.09 16.85 3.26
C SER A 64 -16.11 15.90 2.58
N TYR A 65 -15.62 16.34 1.43
CA TYR A 65 -14.47 15.75 0.78
C TYR A 65 -13.20 16.46 1.23
N GLU A 66 -12.14 15.69 1.41
CA GLU A 66 -10.78 16.19 1.65
C GLU A 66 -9.85 15.55 0.62
N MET A 67 -9.02 16.37 -0.03
CA MET A 67 -8.08 15.87 -1.03
C MET A 67 -7.07 14.95 -0.34
N MET A 68 -6.83 13.78 -0.93
CA MET A 68 -5.89 12.81 -0.41
C MET A 68 -4.49 13.05 -0.99
N PRO A 69 -3.41 12.65 -0.31
CA PRO A 69 -2.14 12.39 -0.96
C PRO A 69 -2.32 11.28 -2.00
N PHE A 70 -1.99 11.57 -3.26
CA PHE A 70 -1.92 10.59 -4.33
C PHE A 70 -0.86 10.99 -5.35
N GLN A 71 -0.52 10.08 -6.24
CA GLN A 71 0.46 10.32 -7.29
C GLN A 71 0.01 9.58 -8.56
N ILE A 72 0.21 10.21 -9.71
CA ILE A 72 0.06 9.54 -11.01
C ILE A 72 1.48 9.38 -11.55
N ASP A 73 1.88 8.13 -11.77
CA ASP A 73 3.16 7.80 -12.37
C ASP A 73 2.92 7.37 -13.81
N GLU A 74 3.36 8.23 -14.74
CA GLU A 74 3.34 7.95 -16.16
C GLU A 74 4.31 6.82 -16.50
N ARG A 75 3.88 5.91 -17.38
CA ARG A 75 4.66 4.74 -17.75
C ARG A 75 4.55 4.46 -19.23
N THR A 76 5.68 4.11 -19.82
CA THR A 76 5.70 3.66 -21.21
C THR A 76 6.23 2.23 -21.33
N TYR A 77 5.71 1.48 -22.30
CA TYR A 77 6.27 0.18 -22.67
C TYR A 77 7.21 0.38 -23.86
N GLY A 78 8.46 -0.06 -23.73
CA GLY A 78 9.40 0.11 -24.84
C GLY A 78 10.60 -0.80 -24.74
N PRO A 79 11.45 -0.82 -25.78
CA PRO A 79 12.53 -1.78 -25.90
C PRO A 79 13.49 -1.69 -24.72
N ASP A 80 14.01 -2.83 -24.29
CA ASP A 80 15.17 -2.87 -23.42
C ASP A 80 16.40 -2.63 -24.30
N LEU A 81 16.98 -1.42 -24.22
CA LEU A 81 18.09 -1.01 -25.06
C LEU A 81 19.37 -1.83 -24.83
N GLU A 82 19.46 -2.53 -23.69
CA GLU A 82 20.65 -3.28 -23.30
C GLU A 82 20.43 -4.80 -23.40
N HIS A 83 19.22 -5.27 -23.15
CA HIS A 83 18.86 -6.67 -23.37
C HIS A 83 18.15 -6.83 -24.72
N ALA A 84 18.89 -7.29 -25.74
CA ALA A 84 18.43 -7.61 -27.11
C ALA A 84 17.12 -6.92 -27.55
N LYS A 85 17.21 -6.06 -28.57
CA LYS A 85 16.14 -5.29 -29.25
C LYS A 85 14.73 -5.93 -29.40
N SER A 86 14.58 -7.23 -29.16
CA SER A 86 13.33 -7.99 -29.06
C SER A 86 12.65 -8.00 -27.67
N LYS A 87 13.26 -7.55 -26.58
CA LYS A 87 12.61 -7.48 -25.25
C LYS A 87 12.15 -6.06 -24.98
N SER A 88 10.96 -5.91 -24.43
CA SER A 88 10.42 -4.61 -23.99
C SER A 88 10.14 -4.68 -22.49
N ARG A 89 10.40 -3.58 -21.79
CA ARG A 89 10.11 -3.42 -20.37
C ARG A 89 9.29 -2.16 -20.15
N TRP A 90 8.77 -2.03 -18.93
CA TRP A 90 8.09 -0.82 -18.51
C TRP A 90 9.11 0.18 -17.98
N TRP A 91 8.97 1.42 -18.43
CA TRP A 91 9.85 2.53 -18.07
C TRP A 91 9.05 3.59 -17.33
N TYR A 92 9.62 4.08 -16.23
CA TYR A 92 9.18 5.29 -15.52
C TYR A 92 10.06 6.50 -15.88
N PHE A 93 11.17 6.27 -16.58
CA PHE A 93 12.09 7.30 -17.04
C PHE A 93 12.44 6.97 -18.48
N ILE A 94 12.07 7.84 -19.41
CA ILE A 94 12.37 7.63 -20.84
C ILE A 94 13.86 7.88 -21.08
N PRO A 95 14.60 6.95 -21.72
CA PRO A 95 15.99 7.17 -22.12
C PRO A 95 16.13 8.40 -23.03
N GLU A 96 17.17 9.21 -22.81
CA GLU A 96 17.42 10.41 -23.64
C GLU A 96 17.60 10.08 -25.13
N SER A 97 18.11 8.88 -25.44
CA SER A 97 18.27 8.39 -26.81
C SER A 97 16.95 8.22 -27.57
N TRP A 98 15.82 8.06 -26.86
CA TRP A 98 14.50 7.88 -27.47
C TRP A 98 13.84 9.19 -27.91
N ALA A 99 14.34 10.34 -27.45
CA ALA A 99 13.73 11.64 -27.73
C ALA A 99 13.76 12.04 -29.22
N ASN A 100 14.51 11.32 -30.08
CA ASN A 100 14.68 11.64 -31.50
C ASN A 100 14.29 10.50 -32.47
N GLU A 101 13.71 9.40 -31.98
CA GLU A 101 13.34 8.27 -32.85
C GLU A 101 11.83 8.25 -33.14
N ASP A 102 11.44 8.69 -34.35
CA ASP A 102 10.05 8.64 -34.87
C ASP A 102 9.46 7.20 -34.96
N THR A 103 10.28 6.18 -34.70
CA THR A 103 9.93 4.75 -34.86
C THR A 103 9.54 4.05 -33.57
N ILE A 104 9.80 4.64 -32.40
CA ILE A 104 9.33 4.09 -31.13
C ILE A 104 8.02 4.79 -30.83
N ASN A 105 6.91 4.04 -30.83
CA ASN A 105 5.63 4.53 -30.32
C ASN A 105 5.73 4.61 -28.79
N ILE A 106 6.46 5.63 -28.33
CA ILE A 106 6.59 5.96 -26.93
C ILE A 106 5.26 6.63 -26.58
N ASP A 107 4.52 6.01 -25.67
CA ASP A 107 3.54 6.72 -24.87
C ASP A 107 4.36 7.74 -24.07
N SER A 108 4.65 8.88 -24.70
CA SER A 108 5.54 9.89 -24.15
C SER A 108 4.90 10.35 -22.86
N HIS A 109 5.69 10.52 -21.81
CA HIS A 109 5.23 11.12 -20.56
C HIS A 109 4.77 12.57 -20.87
N ASP A 110 3.59 12.68 -21.43
CA ASP A 110 3.00 13.84 -22.10
C ASP A 110 2.00 14.54 -21.18
N GLY A 111 1.86 14.02 -19.96
CA GLY A 111 0.95 14.51 -18.95
C GLY A 111 -0.50 14.10 -19.24
N ILE A 112 -0.75 13.07 -20.04
CA ILE A 112 -2.08 12.54 -20.33
C ILE A 112 -2.23 11.14 -19.71
N LEU A 113 -3.35 10.87 -19.04
CA LEU A 113 -3.60 9.56 -18.47
C LEU A 113 -3.89 8.51 -19.55
N THR A 114 -3.13 7.41 -19.51
CA THR A 114 -3.22 6.25 -20.40
C THR A 114 -3.63 4.98 -19.64
N ASP A 115 -3.73 3.84 -20.33
CA ASP A 115 -4.00 2.55 -19.68
C ASP A 115 -2.76 1.94 -18.98
N HIS A 116 -1.57 2.48 -19.28
CA HIS A 116 -0.27 2.04 -18.77
C HIS A 116 0.13 2.68 -17.45
N ASP A 117 -0.38 3.89 -17.20
CA ASP A 117 -0.04 4.70 -16.03
C ASP A 117 -0.52 4.06 -14.72
N GLU A 118 -0.01 4.58 -13.62
CA GLU A 118 -0.34 4.11 -12.29
C GLU A 118 -0.84 5.26 -11.41
N ILE A 119 -2.01 5.09 -10.80
CA ILE A 119 -2.44 5.94 -9.68
C ILE A 119 -2.07 5.26 -8.38
N VAL A 120 -1.40 6.01 -7.51
CA VAL A 120 -0.81 5.51 -6.26
C VAL A 120 -1.32 6.34 -5.07
N PHE A 121 -1.79 5.67 -4.04
CA PHE A 121 -2.20 6.28 -2.76
C PHE A 121 -2.06 5.27 -1.62
N LEU A 122 -2.23 5.70 -0.36
CA LEU A 122 -2.19 4.79 0.80
C LEU A 122 -3.58 4.46 1.31
N ILE A 123 -3.77 3.21 1.76
CA ILE A 123 -5.04 2.74 2.37
C ILE A 123 -5.45 3.61 3.56
N ARG A 124 -4.48 4.03 4.39
CA ARG A 124 -4.75 4.82 5.59
C ARG A 124 -5.36 6.21 5.36
N ASP A 125 -5.29 6.70 4.12
CA ASP A 125 -5.84 8.02 3.76
C ASP A 125 -7.23 7.89 3.13
N LEU A 126 -7.74 6.67 2.95
CA LEU A 126 -9.09 6.45 2.45
C LEU A 126 -10.15 6.97 3.43
N GLY A 127 -11.32 7.30 2.89
CA GLY A 127 -12.47 7.75 3.65
C GLY A 127 -13.64 6.77 3.64
N GLU A 128 -14.80 7.29 3.98
CA GLU A 128 -16.05 6.56 4.09
C GLU A 128 -16.85 6.60 2.77
N LYS A 129 -17.93 5.81 2.70
CA LYS A 129 -18.84 5.84 1.56
C LYS A 129 -19.61 7.16 1.49
N ALA A 130 -19.48 7.88 0.39
CA ALA A 130 -20.18 9.12 0.13
C ALA A 130 -21.61 8.83 -0.34
N PRO A 131 -22.60 9.62 0.09
CA PRO A 131 -23.93 9.54 -0.49
C PRO A 131 -23.90 9.86 -1.99
N ILE A 132 -24.79 9.22 -2.76
CA ILE A 132 -24.90 9.36 -4.22
C ILE A 132 -25.13 10.81 -4.68
N GLY A 133 -25.61 11.73 -3.83
CA GLY A 133 -25.89 13.12 -4.21
C GLY A 133 -24.82 14.13 -3.79
N ILE A 134 -23.72 13.71 -3.17
CA ILE A 134 -22.73 14.61 -2.57
C ILE A 134 -21.47 14.66 -3.43
N TRP A 135 -21.07 15.84 -3.86
CA TRP A 135 -19.90 16.13 -4.71
C TRP A 135 -18.93 17.09 -4.01
N ILE A 136 -17.71 17.19 -4.54
CA ILE A 136 -16.82 18.30 -4.20
C ILE A 136 -17.46 19.64 -4.60
N ASP A 137 -17.10 20.71 -3.90
CA ASP A 137 -17.59 22.05 -4.18
C ASP A 137 -16.85 22.68 -5.38
N ASN A 138 -17.03 22.08 -6.56
CA ASN A 138 -16.47 22.54 -7.82
C ASN A 138 -17.49 22.33 -8.95
N GLU A 139 -17.89 23.41 -9.61
CA GLU A 139 -18.96 23.38 -10.63
C GLU A 139 -18.55 22.62 -11.90
N GLU A 140 -17.29 22.69 -12.29
CA GLU A 140 -16.77 21.96 -13.46
C GLU A 140 -16.77 20.44 -13.20
N ALA A 141 -16.31 20.01 -12.02
CA ALA A 141 -16.24 18.60 -11.65
C ALA A 141 -17.63 17.94 -11.61
N LYS A 142 -18.69 18.70 -11.32
CA LYS A 142 -20.09 18.22 -11.39
C LYS A 142 -20.54 17.93 -12.83
N GLN A 143 -19.86 18.46 -13.85
CA GLN A 143 -20.16 18.16 -15.25
C GLN A 143 -19.62 16.80 -15.70
N TYR A 144 -18.69 16.22 -14.93
CA TYR A 144 -18.06 14.93 -15.21
C TYR A 144 -18.56 13.85 -14.25
N LYS A 145 -18.34 12.58 -14.63
CA LYS A 145 -18.57 11.47 -13.71
C LYS A 145 -17.50 11.47 -12.62
N ARG A 146 -17.91 11.25 -11.39
CA ARG A 146 -17.02 10.85 -10.29
C ARG A 146 -16.78 9.35 -10.38
N LEU A 147 -15.54 8.89 -10.25
CA LEU A 147 -15.29 7.47 -9.98
C LEU A 147 -15.26 7.24 -8.48
N GLU A 148 -16.11 6.34 -8.00
CA GLU A 148 -16.09 5.81 -6.64
C GLU A 148 -15.27 4.52 -6.63
N LEU A 149 -14.19 4.51 -5.86
CA LEU A 149 -13.30 3.38 -5.67
C LEU A 149 -13.61 2.78 -4.30
N LYS A 150 -14.13 1.55 -4.27
CA LYS A 150 -14.27 0.75 -3.04
C LYS A 150 -13.02 -0.12 -2.92
N ILE A 151 -12.21 0.12 -1.90
CA ILE A 151 -11.06 -0.70 -1.54
C ILE A 151 -11.45 -1.60 -0.39
N TYR A 152 -11.20 -2.90 -0.49
CA TYR A 152 -11.63 -3.87 0.51
C TYR A 152 -10.70 -5.07 0.62
N ASP A 153 -10.74 -5.72 1.77
CA ASP A 153 -10.06 -6.99 1.98
C ASP A 153 -10.84 -8.11 1.27
N PRO A 154 -10.24 -8.89 0.35
CA PRO A 154 -10.93 -9.96 -0.36
C PRO A 154 -11.52 -11.05 0.54
N LYS A 155 -10.96 -11.27 1.74
CA LYS A 155 -11.45 -12.28 2.69
C LYS A 155 -12.49 -11.76 3.66
N ASP A 156 -12.59 -10.44 3.82
CA ASP A 156 -13.70 -9.79 4.51
C ASP A 156 -14.14 -8.50 3.81
N GLU A 157 -15.12 -8.61 2.91
CA GLU A 157 -15.66 -7.45 2.19
C GLU A 157 -16.34 -6.40 3.10
N ASN A 158 -16.52 -6.67 4.40
CA ASN A 158 -16.98 -5.67 5.36
C ASN A 158 -15.87 -4.72 5.78
N THR A 159 -14.62 -5.18 5.72
CA THR A 159 -13.40 -4.40 5.95
C THR A 159 -13.08 -3.65 4.65
N LYS A 160 -13.54 -2.40 4.57
CA LYS A 160 -13.48 -1.58 3.35
C LYS A 160 -13.46 -0.09 3.63
N ALA A 161 -12.88 0.66 2.70
CA ALA A 161 -12.89 2.11 2.67
C ALA A 161 -13.03 2.60 1.22
N TYR A 162 -13.19 3.92 1.05
CA TYR A 162 -13.53 4.51 -0.23
C TYR A 162 -12.69 5.74 -0.53
N CYS A 163 -12.43 5.95 -1.82
CA CYS A 163 -11.93 7.22 -2.35
C CYS A 163 -12.62 7.55 -3.67
N TYR A 164 -12.43 8.79 -4.12
CA TYR A 164 -13.21 9.37 -5.21
C TYR A 164 -12.31 10.14 -6.16
N LEU A 165 -12.30 9.74 -7.43
CA LEU A 165 -11.63 10.49 -8.49
C LEU A 165 -12.59 11.50 -9.11
N PHE A 166 -12.11 12.73 -9.23
CA PHE A 166 -12.78 13.82 -9.92
C PHE A 166 -11.87 14.38 -11.01
N ARG A 167 -12.50 14.91 -12.07
CA ARG A 167 -11.84 15.69 -13.11
C ARG A 167 -12.20 17.16 -12.96
N SER A 168 -11.22 18.06 -13.05
CA SER A 168 -11.46 19.50 -13.12
C SER A 168 -10.21 20.24 -13.58
N SER A 169 -10.31 21.16 -14.54
CA SER A 169 -9.22 22.08 -14.89
C SER A 169 -9.18 23.31 -13.97
N THR A 170 -10.22 23.52 -13.17
CA THR A 170 -10.40 24.70 -12.32
C THR A 170 -9.98 24.51 -10.87
N ILE A 171 -9.71 23.27 -10.41
CA ILE A 171 -9.14 23.04 -9.08
C ILE A 171 -7.71 23.61 -9.05
N GLN A 172 -7.43 24.46 -8.05
CA GLN A 172 -6.12 25.09 -7.84
C GLN A 172 -5.42 24.58 -6.56
N GLU A 173 -6.08 23.70 -5.81
CA GLU A 173 -5.52 23.07 -4.63
C GLU A 173 -4.35 22.17 -5.02
N GLU A 174 -3.25 22.25 -4.28
CA GLU A 174 -2.11 21.35 -4.48
C GLU A 174 -2.38 20.00 -3.79
N VAL A 175 -1.91 18.91 -4.43
CA VAL A 175 -1.99 17.58 -3.83
C VAL A 175 -1.20 17.56 -2.51
N PRO A 176 -1.81 17.13 -1.39
CA PRO A 176 -1.16 17.16 -0.10
C PRO A 176 0.09 16.26 -0.02
N LYS A 177 1.27 16.86 0.20
CA LYS A 177 2.55 16.14 0.38
C LYS A 177 2.78 15.69 1.82
N LYS A 178 1.82 14.95 2.39
CA LYS A 178 1.80 14.52 3.80
C LYS A 178 3.04 13.70 4.23
N TYR A 179 3.66 12.99 3.28
CA TYR A 179 4.75 12.06 3.57
C TYR A 179 6.15 12.67 3.46
N GLY A 180 6.28 13.89 2.93
CA GLY A 180 7.54 14.64 2.93
C GLY A 180 8.70 13.93 2.25
N PHE A 181 8.47 13.26 1.12
CA PHE A 181 9.54 12.60 0.38
C PHE A 181 10.58 13.58 -0.15
N MET A 182 11.84 13.17 -0.05
CA MET A 182 13.00 13.89 -0.57
C MET A 182 14.00 12.87 -1.14
N PHE A 183 14.59 13.22 -2.29
CA PHE A 183 15.72 12.51 -2.85
C PHE A 183 16.97 13.40 -2.81
N HIS A 184 18.00 12.95 -2.13
CA HIS A 184 19.28 13.64 -2.01
C HIS A 184 20.28 13.02 -2.98
N ALA A 185 20.28 13.47 -4.23
CA ALA A 185 21.15 12.91 -5.28
C ALA A 185 22.66 12.92 -4.93
N GLN A 186 23.10 13.87 -4.09
CA GLN A 186 24.50 13.94 -3.66
C GLN A 186 24.89 12.91 -2.60
N GLU A 187 23.94 12.32 -1.91
CA GLU A 187 24.18 11.24 -0.94
C GLU A 187 23.60 9.92 -1.43
N ASP A 188 22.84 9.98 -2.53
CA ASP A 188 22.10 8.87 -3.08
C ASP A 188 21.11 8.26 -2.08
N ARG A 189 20.46 9.17 -1.35
CA ARG A 189 19.64 8.92 -0.17
C ARG A 189 18.19 9.31 -0.41
N VAL A 190 17.28 8.39 -0.07
CA VAL A 190 15.83 8.62 -0.08
C VAL A 190 15.38 8.84 1.36
N GLU A 191 14.53 9.84 1.56
CA GLU A 191 14.07 10.23 2.88
C GLU A 191 12.60 10.61 2.84
N ASN A 192 11.85 10.27 3.89
CA ASN A 192 10.50 10.76 4.12
C ASN A 192 10.30 11.04 5.62
N ILE A 193 9.09 11.35 6.07
CA ILE A 193 8.86 11.65 7.50
C ILE A 193 9.15 10.48 8.45
N ASN A 194 9.10 9.23 7.99
CA ASN A 194 9.20 8.01 8.81
C ASN A 194 10.60 7.37 8.77
N TYR A 195 11.31 7.45 7.64
CA TYR A 195 12.61 6.82 7.48
C TYR A 195 13.54 7.57 6.52
N ALA A 196 14.80 7.17 6.52
CA ALA A 196 15.74 7.42 5.44
C ALA A 196 16.49 6.14 5.07
N VAL A 197 16.81 5.99 3.79
CA VAL A 197 17.59 4.87 3.25
C VAL A 197 18.65 5.46 2.32
N ARG A 198 19.91 5.14 2.57
CA ARG A 198 21.03 5.50 1.68
C ARG A 198 21.46 4.30 0.88
N LEU A 199 21.72 4.52 -0.40
CA LEU A 199 22.31 3.51 -1.26
C LEU A 199 23.76 3.91 -1.57
N SER A 200 24.59 2.90 -1.76
CA SER A 200 25.97 3.06 -2.21
C SER A 200 26.01 3.72 -3.58
N LYS A 201 26.80 4.77 -3.74
CA LYS A 201 27.05 5.35 -5.06
C LYS A 201 27.95 4.48 -5.93
N GLU A 202 28.67 3.56 -5.32
CA GLU A 202 29.63 2.69 -6.01
C GLU A 202 28.96 1.41 -6.46
N THR A 203 28.12 0.79 -5.62
CA THR A 203 27.53 -0.53 -5.89
C THR A 203 26.01 -0.48 -6.08
N GLY A 204 25.35 0.55 -5.55
CA GLY A 204 23.90 0.70 -5.56
C GLY A 204 23.14 -0.14 -4.54
N VAL A 205 23.83 -0.88 -3.67
CA VAL A 205 23.20 -1.60 -2.55
C VAL A 205 22.88 -0.65 -1.39
N ILE A 206 22.04 -1.09 -0.45
CA ILE A 206 21.68 -0.28 0.73
C ILE A 206 22.83 -0.32 1.74
N GLU A 207 23.17 0.84 2.34
CA GLU A 207 24.27 0.99 3.30
C GLU A 207 23.91 1.86 4.52
N ASP A 208 22.66 2.31 4.63
CA ASP A 208 22.17 3.03 5.82
C ASP A 208 20.64 2.99 5.82
N ILE A 209 20.07 2.71 6.98
CA ILE A 209 18.64 2.71 7.25
C ILE A 209 18.42 3.41 8.59
N VAL A 210 17.77 4.56 8.52
CA VAL A 210 17.38 5.36 9.69
C VAL A 210 15.87 5.32 9.86
N LEU A 211 15.39 4.82 11.00
CA LEU A 211 13.98 4.94 11.40
C LEU A 211 13.81 6.15 12.30
N LYS A 212 12.96 7.10 11.87
CA LYS A 212 12.82 8.40 12.53
C LYS A 212 11.77 8.39 13.62
N PRO A 213 11.83 9.29 14.62
CA PRO A 213 10.74 9.48 15.55
C PRO A 213 9.43 9.81 14.83
N PRO A 214 8.29 9.19 15.21
CA PRO A 214 8.11 8.36 16.40
C PRO A 214 8.36 6.86 16.18
N PHE A 215 8.78 6.42 14.99
CA PHE A 215 8.96 5.00 14.66
C PHE A 215 10.24 4.43 15.27
N GLY A 216 11.33 5.17 15.14
CA GLY A 216 12.64 4.86 15.71
C GLY A 216 13.27 6.05 16.45
N ASN A 217 14.55 5.92 16.78
CA ASN A 217 15.34 6.89 17.52
C ASN A 217 16.09 7.88 16.61
N GLY A 218 16.04 7.68 15.29
CA GLY A 218 16.74 8.52 14.31
C GLY A 218 18.23 8.18 14.16
N GLU A 219 18.68 7.05 14.69
CA GLU A 219 20.04 6.52 14.46
C GLU A 219 20.02 5.53 13.29
N ASP A 220 21.13 5.45 12.57
CA ASP A 220 21.33 4.45 11.52
C ASP A 220 21.59 3.10 12.17
N ILE A 221 20.73 2.12 11.88
CA ILE A 221 20.83 0.77 12.44
C ILE A 221 21.48 -0.22 11.49
N PHE A 222 21.79 0.18 10.26
CA PHE A 222 22.16 -0.73 9.20
C PHE A 222 23.63 -0.57 8.81
N ASP A 223 24.30 -1.67 8.50
CA ASP A 223 25.66 -1.62 7.94
C ASP A 223 25.59 -1.72 6.43
N THR A 224 25.26 -2.91 5.91
CA THR A 224 25.19 -3.12 4.48
C THR A 224 24.27 -4.26 4.06
N GLN A 225 23.65 -4.08 2.89
CA GLN A 225 22.94 -5.15 2.23
C GLN A 225 23.96 -6.05 1.56
N LYS A 226 23.99 -7.31 1.99
CA LYS A 226 24.96 -8.28 1.49
C LYS A 226 24.38 -9.13 0.37
N ILE A 227 25.18 -9.32 -0.66
CA ILE A 227 24.97 -10.32 -1.69
C ILE A 227 26.25 -11.16 -1.73
N ARG A 228 26.11 -12.49 -1.68
CA ARG A 228 27.23 -13.43 -1.81
C ARG A 228 26.88 -14.49 -2.80
N PHE A 229 27.80 -14.83 -3.70
CA PHE A 229 27.61 -15.97 -4.58
C PHE A 229 28.96 -16.54 -5.03
N ASP A 230 29.00 -17.85 -5.20
CA ASP A 230 30.09 -18.60 -5.83
C ASP A 230 29.49 -19.75 -6.64
N GLY A 231 30.31 -20.43 -7.45
CA GLY A 231 29.83 -21.57 -8.20
C GLY A 231 30.68 -21.90 -9.43
N ILE A 232 30.03 -22.57 -10.38
CA ILE A 232 30.64 -23.13 -11.58
C ILE A 232 29.79 -22.79 -12.79
N VAL A 233 30.43 -22.25 -13.83
CA VAL A 233 29.86 -22.20 -15.17
C VAL A 233 30.23 -23.49 -15.91
N GLU A 234 29.23 -24.29 -16.29
CA GLU A 234 29.41 -25.41 -17.20
C GLU A 234 29.14 -24.97 -18.64
N MET A 235 30.07 -25.25 -19.55
CA MET A 235 29.94 -24.89 -20.95
C MET A 235 30.44 -26.03 -21.83
N SER A 236 29.55 -26.63 -22.62
CA SER A 236 29.89 -27.73 -23.54
C SER A 236 30.69 -28.87 -22.88
N GLY A 237 30.35 -29.20 -21.62
CA GLY A 237 30.99 -30.25 -20.82
C GLY A 237 32.32 -29.87 -20.15
N ALA A 238 32.72 -28.60 -20.21
CA ALA A 238 33.83 -28.04 -19.44
C ALA A 238 33.30 -27.23 -18.24
N PHE A 239 33.98 -27.32 -17.10
CA PHE A 239 33.58 -26.69 -15.84
C PHE A 239 34.55 -25.57 -15.48
N PHE A 240 34.01 -24.36 -15.27
CA PHE A 240 34.76 -23.15 -14.95
C PHE A 240 34.29 -22.61 -13.60
N PRO A 241 34.99 -22.91 -12.49
CA PRO A 241 34.65 -22.32 -11.21
C PRO A 241 34.93 -20.82 -11.23
N PHE A 242 34.05 -20.04 -10.61
CA PHE A 242 34.26 -18.61 -10.32
C PHE A 242 34.35 -18.40 -8.79
N PRO A 243 35.15 -17.43 -8.32
CA PRO A 243 35.43 -17.23 -6.90
C PRO A 243 34.22 -16.64 -6.18
N ALA A 244 34.26 -16.73 -4.85
CA ALA A 244 33.31 -16.05 -3.97
C ALA A 244 33.29 -14.56 -4.26
N SER A 245 32.17 -14.11 -4.81
CA SER A 245 31.87 -12.73 -5.14
C SER A 245 30.90 -12.14 -4.12
N THR A 246 30.96 -10.82 -4.00
CA THR A 246 30.26 -10.03 -3.00
C THR A 246 29.55 -8.83 -3.65
N GLU A 247 28.77 -8.06 -2.91
CA GLU A 247 28.25 -6.78 -3.41
C GLU A 247 29.35 -5.77 -3.79
N LYS A 248 30.59 -5.94 -3.32
CA LYS A 248 31.71 -5.08 -3.75
C LYS A 248 32.13 -5.31 -5.19
N ASP A 249 31.75 -6.45 -5.76
CA ASP A 249 31.98 -6.79 -7.16
C ASP A 249 30.86 -6.22 -8.06
N ILE A 250 29.85 -5.56 -7.48
CA ILE A 250 28.80 -4.85 -8.19
C ILE A 250 29.21 -3.39 -8.37
N VAL A 251 29.08 -2.87 -9.59
CA VAL A 251 29.32 -1.47 -9.94
C VAL A 251 28.05 -0.82 -10.43
N LEU A 252 27.73 0.34 -9.85
CA LEU A 252 26.67 1.22 -10.24
C LEU A 252 27.16 2.14 -11.37
N TYR A 253 26.49 2.10 -12.51
CA TYR A 253 26.73 3.06 -13.57
C TYR A 253 26.21 4.44 -13.17
N ASN A 254 26.80 5.49 -13.73
CA ASN A 254 26.42 6.90 -13.50
C ASN A 254 25.06 7.29 -14.11
N TYR A 255 24.13 6.34 -14.16
CA TYR A 255 22.76 6.46 -14.62
C TYR A 255 21.85 6.23 -13.41
N GLN A 256 21.56 7.33 -12.70
CA GLN A 256 20.65 7.36 -11.57
C GLN A 256 19.50 8.29 -11.92
N LYS A 257 18.30 7.74 -12.07
CA LYS A 257 17.07 8.53 -12.26
C LYS A 257 16.16 8.31 -11.05
N ALA A 258 15.47 9.37 -10.64
CA ALA A 258 14.52 9.32 -9.54
C ALA A 258 13.30 10.19 -9.85
N THR A 259 12.15 9.86 -9.24
CA THR A 259 10.93 10.67 -9.32
C THR A 259 11.24 12.12 -8.92
N ALA A 260 10.89 13.07 -9.79
CA ALA A 260 11.24 14.47 -9.59
C ALA A 260 10.43 15.15 -8.47
N ASP A 261 9.14 14.81 -8.33
CA ASP A 261 8.26 15.39 -7.31
C ASP A 261 7.38 14.31 -6.62
N PRO A 262 7.96 13.48 -5.74
CA PRO A 262 7.25 12.38 -5.10
C PRO A 262 6.24 12.88 -4.06
N VAL A 263 5.00 12.35 -4.13
CA VAL A 263 3.94 12.60 -3.14
C VAL A 263 3.74 11.36 -2.25
N VAL A 264 3.53 10.20 -2.87
CA VAL A 264 3.29 8.92 -2.20
C VAL A 264 4.35 7.89 -2.57
N ARG A 265 5.01 8.03 -3.73
CA ARG A 265 6.01 7.08 -4.19
C ARG A 265 7.22 7.80 -4.77
N LEU A 266 8.41 7.38 -4.35
CA LEU A 266 9.64 7.72 -5.02
C LEU A 266 10.16 6.49 -5.72
N ILE A 267 10.21 6.54 -7.06
CA ILE A 267 10.79 5.50 -7.88
C ILE A 267 12.22 5.91 -8.18
N ARG A 268 13.13 4.96 -8.09
CA ARG A 268 14.51 5.12 -8.49
C ARG A 268 14.85 4.05 -9.50
N GLU A 269 15.61 4.39 -10.52
CA GLU A 269 16.14 3.44 -11.50
C GLU A 269 17.66 3.45 -11.43
N ASN A 270 18.22 2.29 -11.09
CA ASN A 270 19.64 2.03 -11.01
C ASN A 270 20.05 1.04 -12.09
N ARG A 271 21.17 1.32 -12.74
CA ARG A 271 21.85 0.37 -13.62
C ARG A 271 23.09 -0.15 -12.92
N MET A 272 23.07 -1.42 -12.54
CA MET A 272 24.16 -2.09 -11.86
C MET A 272 24.87 -3.03 -12.83
N THR A 273 26.09 -3.41 -12.53
CA THR A 273 26.85 -4.39 -13.30
C THR A 273 27.69 -5.20 -12.38
N LEU A 274 27.60 -6.52 -12.50
CA LEU A 274 28.52 -7.40 -11.83
C LEU A 274 29.82 -7.47 -12.62
N ILE A 275 30.93 -7.11 -11.97
CA ILE A 275 32.29 -7.21 -12.49
C ILE A 275 32.97 -8.37 -11.77
N ASP A 276 33.01 -9.52 -12.43
CA ASP A 276 33.83 -10.65 -11.98
C ASP A 276 34.83 -10.98 -13.07
N SER A 277 36.12 -10.87 -12.76
CA SER A 277 37.22 -11.14 -13.69
C SER A 277 37.31 -12.59 -14.19
N THR A 278 36.61 -13.51 -13.53
CA THR A 278 36.59 -14.94 -13.84
C THR A 278 35.34 -15.37 -14.60
N LEU A 279 34.23 -14.65 -14.42
CA LEU A 279 33.10 -14.72 -15.33
C LEU A 279 33.50 -13.98 -16.61
N PHE A 280 33.30 -14.59 -17.77
CA PHE A 280 33.93 -14.16 -19.04
C PHE A 280 33.39 -12.82 -19.62
N GLY A 281 32.82 -11.92 -18.81
CA GLY A 281 32.36 -10.57 -19.17
C GLY A 281 31.59 -9.85 -18.05
N ASP A 282 31.38 -8.54 -18.21
CA ASP A 282 30.57 -7.72 -17.31
C ASP A 282 29.06 -7.97 -17.52
N PHE A 283 28.28 -8.14 -16.46
CA PHE A 283 26.83 -8.38 -16.54
C PHE A 283 26.01 -7.21 -16.03
N ALA A 284 25.45 -6.41 -16.94
CA ALA A 284 24.61 -5.27 -16.57
C ALA A 284 23.16 -5.69 -16.29
N PHE A 285 22.59 -5.20 -15.19
CA PHE A 285 21.19 -5.43 -14.83
C PHE A 285 20.56 -4.18 -14.22
N TYR A 286 19.24 -4.06 -14.35
CA TYR A 286 18.50 -2.92 -13.80
C TYR A 286 17.82 -3.32 -12.51
N VAL A 287 17.78 -2.36 -11.60
CA VAL A 287 17.02 -2.47 -10.36
C VAL A 287 16.21 -1.19 -10.19
N ALA A 288 14.91 -1.34 -9.96
CA ALA A 288 14.00 -0.22 -9.84
C ALA A 288 13.38 -0.16 -8.44
N PRO A 289 14.11 0.31 -7.41
CA PRO A 289 13.52 0.48 -6.09
C PRO A 289 12.36 1.47 -6.12
N LYS A 290 11.27 1.11 -5.45
CA LYS A 290 10.11 1.98 -5.22
C LYS A 290 9.96 2.18 -3.72
N PHE A 291 10.06 3.42 -3.29
CA PHE A 291 9.93 3.82 -1.89
C PHE A 291 8.53 4.39 -1.65
N TYR A 292 7.83 3.82 -0.67
CA TYR A 292 6.53 4.23 -0.16
C TYR A 292 6.71 4.75 1.29
N PRO A 293 5.70 5.41 1.88
CA PRO A 293 5.90 6.08 3.17
C PRO A 293 6.29 5.14 4.32
N PHE A 294 5.98 3.85 4.20
CA PHE A 294 6.23 2.82 5.23
C PHE A 294 6.93 1.58 4.68
N SER A 295 7.20 1.53 3.38
CA SER A 295 7.78 0.36 2.73
C SER A 295 8.64 0.73 1.55
N ALA A 296 9.43 -0.21 1.07
CA ALA A 296 10.08 -0.13 -0.21
C ALA A 296 9.99 -1.49 -0.90
N THR A 297 9.87 -1.49 -2.22
CA THR A 297 10.03 -2.70 -3.02
C THR A 297 11.29 -2.57 -3.85
N LEU A 298 12.10 -3.62 -3.87
CA LEU A 298 13.21 -3.75 -4.80
C LEU A 298 12.85 -4.89 -5.75
N VAL A 299 12.75 -4.55 -7.04
CA VAL A 299 12.52 -5.53 -8.09
C VAL A 299 13.55 -5.27 -9.18
N GLY A 300 14.27 -6.31 -9.57
CA GLY A 300 15.29 -6.22 -10.60
C GLY A 300 16.19 -7.44 -10.65
N GLY A 301 17.30 -7.30 -11.36
CA GLY A 301 18.23 -8.39 -11.62
C GLY A 301 18.20 -8.83 -13.09
N MET A 302 18.80 -9.98 -13.37
CA MET A 302 18.92 -10.53 -14.71
C MET A 302 18.46 -11.99 -14.71
N PRO A 303 17.45 -12.36 -15.54
CA PRO A 303 17.07 -13.75 -15.67
C PRO A 303 18.21 -14.52 -16.35
N LEU A 304 18.75 -15.54 -15.69
CA LEU A 304 19.77 -16.44 -16.23
C LEU A 304 19.18 -17.54 -17.13
N SER A 305 18.14 -17.19 -17.90
CA SER A 305 17.51 -18.10 -18.87
C SER A 305 18.52 -18.59 -19.90
N GLU A 306 18.26 -19.75 -20.52
CA GLU A 306 19.06 -20.29 -21.64
C GLU A 306 19.31 -19.24 -22.74
N SER A 307 18.30 -18.42 -23.03
CA SER A 307 18.39 -17.33 -24.03
C SER A 307 19.32 -16.18 -23.61
N THR A 308 19.44 -15.94 -22.30
CA THR A 308 20.36 -14.95 -21.73
C THR A 308 21.77 -15.53 -21.72
N LEU A 309 21.95 -16.76 -21.23
CA LEU A 309 23.24 -17.45 -21.19
C LEU A 309 23.85 -17.59 -22.60
N LYS A 310 23.06 -17.96 -23.62
CA LYS A 310 23.52 -18.00 -25.03
C LYS A 310 24.07 -16.68 -25.57
N LYS A 311 23.61 -15.54 -25.04
CA LYS A 311 24.14 -14.21 -25.44
C LYS A 311 25.41 -13.86 -24.70
N LEU A 312 25.47 -14.22 -23.42
CA LEU A 312 26.65 -14.03 -22.59
C LEU A 312 27.81 -14.91 -23.06
N PHE A 313 27.49 -16.07 -23.64
CA PHE A 313 28.45 -17.06 -24.14
C PHE A 313 28.21 -17.37 -25.62
N PRO A 314 28.47 -16.43 -26.54
CA PRO A 314 28.15 -16.59 -27.94
C PRO A 314 28.95 -17.74 -28.58
N GLY A 315 28.24 -18.62 -29.30
CA GLY A 315 28.85 -19.77 -29.99
C GLY A 315 29.08 -21.00 -29.10
N GLN A 316 28.58 -20.98 -27.87
CA GLN A 316 28.58 -22.11 -26.96
C GLN A 316 27.17 -22.67 -26.89
N ASP A 317 27.03 -23.95 -27.23
CA ASP A 317 25.80 -24.71 -26.99
C ASP A 317 25.91 -25.32 -25.59
N ASP A 318 24.78 -25.36 -24.87
CA ASP A 318 24.66 -25.89 -23.50
C ASP A 318 25.56 -25.18 -22.47
N VAL A 319 25.11 -24.01 -22.01
CA VAL A 319 25.73 -23.27 -20.90
C VAL A 319 24.81 -23.23 -19.69
N TRP A 320 25.36 -23.58 -18.52
CA TRP A 320 24.67 -23.62 -17.24
C TRP A 320 25.50 -22.90 -16.19
N ILE A 321 24.84 -22.15 -15.30
CA ILE A 321 25.49 -21.59 -14.10
C ILE A 321 24.91 -22.35 -12.90
N ASN A 322 25.77 -23.07 -12.19
CA ASN A 322 25.44 -23.72 -10.94
C ASN A 322 26.04 -22.86 -9.81
N PHE A 323 25.20 -22.30 -8.94
CA PHE A 323 25.67 -21.50 -7.80
C PHE A 323 25.94 -22.40 -6.60
N ASP A 324 27.17 -22.66 -6.18
CA ASP A 324 27.41 -23.47 -4.98
C ASP A 324 26.75 -22.79 -3.74
N LEU A 325 26.79 -21.46 -3.71
CA LEU A 325 26.13 -20.60 -2.75
C LEU A 325 25.50 -19.39 -3.46
N LEU A 326 24.30 -19.02 -3.02
CA LEU A 326 23.77 -17.67 -3.21
C LEU A 326 23.17 -17.19 -1.88
N ARG A 327 23.58 -16.02 -1.39
CA ARG A 327 23.03 -15.40 -0.19
C ARG A 327 22.62 -13.97 -0.48
N GLN A 328 21.44 -13.61 0.01
CA GLN A 328 21.05 -12.22 0.18
C GLN A 328 20.70 -11.98 1.64
N SER A 329 21.32 -10.99 2.25
CA SER A 329 21.13 -10.72 3.68
C SER A 329 21.26 -9.24 4.04
N TRP A 330 20.84 -8.93 5.25
CA TRP A 330 20.66 -7.60 5.81
C TRP A 330 21.48 -7.53 7.10
N ASP A 331 22.67 -6.96 7.01
CA ASP A 331 23.55 -6.84 8.17
C ASP A 331 23.36 -5.50 8.88
N PHE A 332 23.22 -5.57 10.20
CA PHE A 332 23.04 -4.40 11.03
C PHE A 332 24.36 -4.00 11.68
N ASN A 333 24.40 -2.74 12.14
CA ASN A 333 25.52 -2.21 12.89
C ASN A 333 25.22 -2.26 14.41
N GLU A 334 26.16 -1.77 15.23
CA GLU A 334 26.06 -1.80 16.69
C GLU A 334 24.82 -1.08 17.28
N ASN A 335 24.17 -0.18 16.54
CA ASN A 335 22.95 0.49 16.99
C ASN A 335 21.72 -0.44 17.02
N ALA A 336 21.80 -1.61 16.36
CA ALA A 336 20.78 -2.65 16.45
C ALA A 336 20.84 -3.46 17.75
N ILE A 337 21.88 -3.28 18.59
CA ILE A 337 21.98 -3.98 19.87
C ILE A 337 20.74 -3.73 20.74
N GLY A 338 20.16 -4.83 21.26
CA GLY A 338 18.94 -4.84 22.05
C GLY A 338 17.65 -4.89 21.23
N MET A 339 17.74 -5.00 19.90
CA MET A 339 16.64 -5.45 19.05
C MET A 339 16.49 -6.98 19.15
N GLU A 340 15.34 -7.47 18.72
CA GLU A 340 15.04 -8.89 18.59
C GLU A 340 14.76 -9.24 17.14
N PHE A 341 15.34 -10.34 16.68
CA PHE A 341 15.12 -10.95 15.38
C PHE A 341 14.04 -12.04 15.47
N TYR A 342 13.09 -11.99 14.53
CA TYR A 342 12.01 -12.93 14.37
C TYR A 342 11.92 -13.43 12.92
N ASN A 343 11.59 -14.72 12.78
CA ASN A 343 11.14 -15.32 11.53
C ASN A 343 9.93 -16.24 11.79
N SER A 344 9.48 -16.96 10.75
CA SER A 344 8.36 -17.90 10.84
C SER A 344 8.53 -18.98 11.93
N PHE A 345 9.76 -19.35 12.29
CA PHE A 345 10.10 -20.55 13.06
C PHE A 345 10.69 -20.30 14.44
N ASN A 346 11.22 -19.10 14.71
CA ASN A 346 11.82 -18.74 15.99
C ASN A 346 10.88 -17.87 16.85
N ASP A 347 11.09 -17.81 18.17
CA ASP A 347 10.27 -17.00 19.09
C ASP A 347 11.02 -15.76 19.60
N GLY A 348 11.98 -15.26 18.80
CA GLY A 348 12.84 -14.13 19.12
C GLY A 348 14.27 -14.56 19.42
N VAL A 349 15.23 -13.95 18.71
CA VAL A 349 16.66 -14.05 18.95
C VAL A 349 17.17 -12.66 19.29
N GLN A 350 17.94 -12.51 20.36
CA GLN A 350 18.48 -11.20 20.73
C GLN A 350 19.57 -10.79 19.73
N ILE A 351 19.67 -9.50 19.45
CA ILE A 351 20.85 -8.94 18.78
C ILE A 351 21.70 -8.29 19.87
N ASP A 352 22.79 -8.95 20.25
CA ASP A 352 23.70 -8.49 21.30
C ASP A 352 25.18 -8.60 20.92
N GLY A 353 25.47 -9.03 19.69
CA GLY A 353 26.81 -9.21 19.17
C GLY A 353 27.45 -10.55 19.55
N ASN A 354 26.74 -11.46 20.23
CA ASN A 354 27.23 -12.79 20.56
C ASN A 354 26.59 -13.86 19.64
N PRO A 355 27.36 -14.87 19.19
CA PRO A 355 26.82 -15.92 18.33
C PRO A 355 25.62 -16.66 18.93
N ASP A 356 24.45 -16.41 18.34
CA ASP A 356 23.20 -17.07 18.68
C ASP A 356 22.75 -18.09 17.62
N GLN A 357 21.92 -19.04 18.05
CA GLN A 357 21.30 -20.01 17.15
C GLN A 357 19.87 -19.56 16.80
N ALA A 358 19.65 -19.18 15.55
CA ALA A 358 18.32 -19.01 14.99
C ALA A 358 17.85 -20.28 14.28
N ASP A 359 16.53 -20.52 14.24
CA ASP A 359 15.99 -21.56 13.35
C ASP A 359 16.15 -21.10 11.89
N LYS A 360 16.91 -21.90 11.13
CA LYS A 360 17.27 -21.65 9.73
C LYS A 360 16.37 -22.38 8.75
N LYS A 361 15.40 -23.16 9.22
CA LYS A 361 14.52 -23.92 8.33
C LYS A 361 13.63 -22.97 7.54
N ILE A 362 13.34 -23.37 6.31
CA ILE A 362 12.24 -22.84 5.51
C ILE A 362 11.16 -23.90 5.49
N ALA A 363 9.90 -23.49 5.42
CA ALA A 363 8.78 -24.43 5.31
C ALA A 363 8.81 -25.13 3.94
N PHE A 364 9.60 -26.20 3.80
CA PHE A 364 9.54 -27.07 2.62
C PHE A 364 8.28 -27.94 2.68
N MET A 365 7.34 -27.70 1.76
CA MET A 365 6.38 -28.74 1.37
C MET A 365 7.07 -29.62 0.32
N PRO A 366 7.19 -30.95 0.51
CA PRO A 366 7.84 -31.79 -0.49
C PRO A 366 6.90 -31.98 -1.69
N ASP A 367 7.42 -32.00 -2.94
CA ASP A 367 6.82 -32.51 -4.22
C ASP A 367 6.76 -31.45 -5.38
N PRO A 368 6.96 -31.82 -6.67
CA PRO A 368 7.43 -31.00 -7.80
C PRO A 368 6.36 -30.09 -8.45
N LYS A 369 5.54 -29.48 -7.60
CA LYS A 369 4.71 -28.29 -7.87
C LYS A 369 4.97 -27.26 -6.77
N LEU A 370 6.23 -27.16 -6.35
CA LEU A 370 6.66 -26.39 -5.19
C LEU A 370 6.12 -24.95 -5.33
N PRO A 371 5.38 -24.43 -4.34
CA PRO A 371 4.97 -23.03 -4.35
C PRO A 371 6.22 -22.14 -4.28
N PRO A 372 6.13 -20.86 -4.71
CA PRO A 372 7.19 -19.89 -4.50
C PRO A 372 7.68 -19.90 -3.05
N ILE A 373 9.00 -19.77 -2.87
CA ILE A 373 9.57 -19.59 -1.53
C ILE A 373 9.14 -18.21 -1.05
N ARG A 374 8.48 -18.18 0.10
CA ARG A 374 7.88 -16.99 0.69
C ARG A 374 8.24 -16.97 2.16
N GLU A 375 9.15 -16.08 2.52
CA GLU A 375 9.60 -15.98 3.90
C GLU A 375 9.69 -14.52 4.32
N TRP A 376 9.46 -14.30 5.61
CA TRP A 376 9.54 -12.99 6.23
C TRP A 376 10.52 -12.98 7.39
N LEU A 377 11.16 -11.83 7.56
CA LEU A 377 12.12 -11.55 8.62
C LEU A 377 11.70 -10.24 9.30
N LEU A 378 11.77 -10.18 10.62
CA LEU A 378 11.50 -8.97 11.40
C LEU A 378 12.64 -8.75 12.40
N THR A 379 13.29 -7.59 12.32
CA THR A 379 14.18 -7.08 13.37
C THR A 379 13.49 -5.90 14.04
N THR A 380 13.23 -5.98 15.34
CA THR A 380 12.38 -5.00 16.04
C THR A 380 12.96 -4.59 17.39
N GLY A 381 12.88 -3.30 17.72
CA GLY A 381 13.28 -2.75 19.01
C GLY A 381 12.48 -1.52 19.38
N LYS A 382 12.11 -1.40 20.66
CA LYS A 382 11.23 -0.32 21.15
C LYS A 382 11.77 1.09 20.89
N LYS A 383 13.09 1.25 20.78
CA LYS A 383 13.73 2.54 20.51
C LYS A 383 14.13 2.67 19.06
N GLN A 384 14.69 1.62 18.48
CA GLN A 384 15.24 1.59 17.12
C GLN A 384 14.15 1.62 16.05
N GLY A 385 12.97 1.08 16.34
CA GLY A 385 11.93 0.84 15.35
C GLY A 385 11.92 -0.61 14.89
N SER A 386 11.23 -0.89 13.79
CA SER A 386 11.10 -2.25 13.26
C SER A 386 11.39 -2.26 11.76
N PHE A 387 12.26 -3.17 11.35
CA PHE A 387 12.57 -3.46 9.96
C PHE A 387 12.06 -4.85 9.62
N PHE A 388 11.07 -4.90 8.73
CA PHE A 388 10.48 -6.15 8.25
C PHE A 388 10.83 -6.35 6.79
N THR A 389 11.17 -7.57 6.38
CA THR A 389 11.36 -7.92 4.98
C THR A 389 10.54 -9.14 4.62
N TYR A 390 10.07 -9.17 3.39
CA TYR A 390 9.37 -10.29 2.78
C TYR A 390 10.02 -10.58 1.43
N ALA A 391 10.51 -11.80 1.26
CA ALA A 391 11.15 -12.24 0.04
C ALA A 391 10.29 -13.31 -0.65
N GLU A 392 10.14 -13.16 -1.96
CA GLU A 392 9.45 -14.13 -2.81
C GLU A 392 10.39 -14.60 -3.91
N PHE A 393 10.66 -15.91 -3.95
CA PHE A 393 11.45 -16.54 -5.01
C PHE A 393 10.55 -17.50 -5.78
N LEU A 394 10.30 -17.15 -7.05
CA LEU A 394 9.43 -17.91 -7.95
C LEU A 394 10.10 -19.17 -8.49
N ASP A 395 11.43 -19.16 -8.59
CA ASP A 395 12.20 -20.34 -8.98
C ASP A 395 12.29 -21.32 -7.81
N THR A 396 11.97 -22.58 -8.07
CA THR A 396 11.86 -23.63 -7.06
C THR A 396 12.77 -24.82 -7.35
N THR A 397 13.69 -24.67 -8.30
CA THR A 397 14.72 -25.67 -8.60
C THR A 397 15.79 -25.77 -7.52
N TRP A 398 15.81 -24.85 -6.56
CA TRP A 398 16.73 -24.85 -5.43
C TRP A 398 16.54 -26.07 -4.53
N GLN A 399 17.58 -26.88 -4.39
CA GLN A 399 17.52 -28.10 -3.56
C GLN A 399 17.57 -27.82 -2.07
N THR A 400 18.32 -26.81 -1.64
CA THR A 400 18.40 -26.39 -0.24
C THR A 400 18.33 -24.88 -0.14
N VAL A 401 17.35 -24.40 0.61
CA VAL A 401 17.17 -22.99 0.92
C VAL A 401 16.96 -22.87 2.42
N GLU A 402 17.76 -22.02 3.05
CA GLU A 402 17.79 -21.83 4.49
C GLU A 402 17.66 -20.34 4.80
N LEU A 403 17.08 -20.03 5.96
CA LEU A 403 17.19 -18.69 6.53
C LEU A 403 18.61 -18.50 7.07
N TYR A 404 19.17 -17.33 6.81
CA TYR A 404 20.47 -16.91 7.32
C TYR A 404 20.30 -16.06 8.56
N PHE A 405 21.16 -16.29 9.56
CA PHE A 405 21.29 -15.44 10.73
C PHE A 405 22.72 -15.55 11.28
N GLU A 406 23.34 -14.40 11.54
CA GLU A 406 24.62 -14.28 12.23
C GLU A 406 24.61 -13.04 13.13
N ASP A 407 25.00 -13.21 14.39
CA ASP A 407 25.18 -12.11 15.35
C ASP A 407 26.54 -12.30 16.00
N ASN A 408 27.56 -11.57 15.56
CA ASN A 408 28.93 -11.77 15.99
C ASN A 408 29.76 -10.48 15.82
N ASP A 409 30.07 -9.84 16.94
CA ASP A 409 30.85 -8.59 16.97
C ASP A 409 32.37 -8.81 16.84
N SER A 410 32.80 -10.07 16.74
CA SER A 410 34.20 -10.42 16.49
C SER A 410 34.62 -9.93 15.10
N ILE A 411 35.82 -9.36 15.02
CA ILE A 411 36.37 -8.89 13.74
C ILE A 411 36.41 -10.03 12.73
N ASN A 412 35.66 -9.88 11.64
CA ASN A 412 35.64 -10.75 10.49
C ASN A 412 36.17 -9.97 9.27
N THR A 413 37.34 -10.36 8.76
CA THR A 413 37.94 -9.68 7.60
C THR A 413 37.27 -10.03 6.27
N GLU A 414 36.41 -11.06 6.24
CA GLU A 414 35.57 -11.42 5.09
C GLU A 414 34.25 -10.64 5.05
N ASP A 415 33.94 -9.95 6.15
CA ASP A 415 32.84 -9.01 6.16
C ASP A 415 33.18 -7.77 5.31
N THR A 416 32.18 -7.28 4.59
CA THR A 416 32.34 -6.23 3.58
C THR A 416 31.96 -4.84 4.07
N GLY A 417 31.28 -4.73 5.20
CA GLY A 417 30.92 -3.45 5.81
C GLY A 417 31.92 -3.09 6.91
N ASP A 418 31.46 -3.04 8.15
CA ASP A 418 32.24 -2.56 9.30
C ASP A 418 33.19 -3.61 9.93
N GLN A 419 33.29 -4.80 9.32
CA GLN A 419 34.04 -5.97 9.78
C GLN A 419 33.42 -6.70 10.99
N LYS A 420 32.19 -6.37 11.34
CA LYS A 420 31.40 -7.06 12.35
C LYS A 420 30.07 -7.45 11.73
N SER A 421 29.27 -8.18 12.49
CA SER A 421 27.92 -8.49 12.08
C SER A 421 27.01 -8.44 13.28
N PHE A 422 25.93 -7.68 13.18
CA PHE A 422 24.88 -7.65 14.19
C PHE A 422 23.59 -8.13 13.54
N GLY A 423 23.11 -9.29 13.96
CA GLY A 423 21.89 -9.91 13.42
C GLY A 423 21.76 -9.92 11.89
N ASP A 424 22.84 -10.22 11.15
CA ASP A 424 22.83 -10.39 9.69
C ASP A 424 21.85 -11.48 9.31
N GLN A 425 20.71 -11.05 8.78
CA GLN A 425 19.56 -11.91 8.53
C GLN A 425 19.27 -11.98 7.04
N GLY A 426 18.87 -13.13 6.54
CA GLY A 426 18.62 -13.26 5.12
C GLY A 426 18.19 -14.64 4.69
N ILE A 427 18.46 -14.94 3.43
CA ILE A 427 18.18 -16.22 2.81
C ILE A 427 19.44 -16.71 2.11
N LEU A 428 19.74 -17.98 2.33
CA LEU A 428 20.87 -18.71 1.81
C LEU A 428 20.36 -19.85 0.93
N PHE A 429 20.79 -19.87 -0.32
CA PHE A 429 20.53 -20.92 -1.28
C PHE A 429 21.81 -21.74 -1.46
N LEU A 430 21.69 -23.06 -1.40
CA LEU A 430 22.75 -24.02 -1.61
C LEU A 430 22.32 -24.99 -2.70
N THR A 431 23.13 -25.14 -3.75
CA THR A 431 22.78 -25.96 -4.90
C THR A 431 23.53 -27.29 -4.90
N GLN A 432 23.08 -28.22 -5.74
CA GLN A 432 23.85 -29.41 -6.10
C GLN A 432 24.28 -29.34 -7.57
N PRO A 433 25.29 -30.12 -7.98
CA PRO A 433 25.64 -30.24 -9.38
C PRO A 433 24.40 -30.68 -10.19
N GLU A 434 24.10 -29.98 -11.30
CA GLU A 434 22.97 -30.14 -12.23
C GLU A 434 21.78 -29.16 -12.05
N ASP A 435 21.83 -28.19 -11.12
CA ASP A 435 20.76 -27.20 -10.94
C ASP A 435 20.82 -26.04 -11.97
N SER A 436 19.73 -25.82 -12.72
CA SER A 436 19.55 -24.63 -13.56
C SER A 436 18.75 -23.58 -12.81
N ILE A 437 19.35 -22.43 -12.54
CA ILE A 437 18.78 -21.44 -11.61
C ILE A 437 18.70 -20.05 -12.22
N ASN A 438 17.57 -19.38 -11.99
CA ASN A 438 17.42 -17.95 -12.29
C ASN A 438 17.80 -17.10 -11.07
N PHE A 439 18.71 -16.14 -11.26
CA PHE A 439 18.98 -15.09 -10.27
C PHE A 439 17.92 -13.98 -10.39
N GLU A 440 16.94 -13.97 -9.48
CA GLU A 440 15.95 -12.90 -9.37
C GLU A 440 16.07 -12.22 -8.00
N LEU A 441 16.15 -10.88 -8.00
CA LEU A 441 16.17 -10.08 -6.78
C LEU A 441 14.80 -9.42 -6.62
N GLY A 442 13.99 -9.97 -5.70
CA GLY A 442 12.67 -9.48 -5.38
C GLY A 442 12.43 -9.50 -3.88
N PHE A 443 12.35 -8.31 -3.26
CA PHE A 443 11.92 -8.21 -1.86
C PHE A 443 11.09 -6.95 -1.62
N THR A 444 10.25 -7.06 -0.59
CA THR A 444 9.54 -5.93 -0.01
C THR A 444 10.07 -5.71 1.40
N ALA A 445 10.46 -4.48 1.71
CA ALA A 445 10.89 -4.06 3.04
C ALA A 445 9.86 -3.10 3.63
N TYR A 446 9.66 -3.14 4.94
CA TYR A 446 8.82 -2.23 5.71
C TYR A 446 9.61 -1.58 6.84
N PHE A 447 9.36 -0.28 7.02
CA PHE A 447 9.99 0.62 7.98
C PHE A 447 8.94 1.06 8.99
N LEU A 448 8.92 0.43 10.16
CA LEU A 448 7.74 0.36 11.04
C LEU A 448 8.07 0.84 12.47
N PRO A 449 7.04 1.16 13.28
CA PRO A 449 7.24 1.51 14.69
C PRO A 449 7.77 0.32 15.50
N GLY A 450 8.63 0.60 16.49
CA GLY A 450 9.26 -0.38 17.39
C GLY A 450 8.33 -1.20 18.30
N SER A 451 7.01 -1.16 18.06
CA SER A 451 6.00 -1.94 18.78
C SER A 451 5.59 -3.22 18.07
N PHE A 452 6.14 -3.50 16.88
CA PHE A 452 5.80 -4.72 16.12
C PHE A 452 6.26 -5.98 16.83
N THR A 453 5.38 -6.98 16.83
CA THR A 453 5.59 -8.32 17.37
C THR A 453 5.65 -9.36 16.24
N LYS A 454 6.05 -10.59 16.57
CA LYS A 454 5.96 -11.74 15.65
C LYS A 454 4.56 -11.93 15.05
N SER A 455 3.50 -11.70 15.84
CA SER A 455 2.11 -11.82 15.35
C SER A 455 1.79 -10.74 14.32
N ASP A 456 2.24 -9.50 14.54
CA ASP A 456 2.04 -8.40 13.59
C ASP A 456 2.82 -8.66 12.29
N ALA A 457 4.02 -9.26 12.36
CA ALA A 457 4.79 -9.66 11.19
C ALA A 457 4.11 -10.78 10.39
N GLN A 458 3.54 -11.79 11.05
CA GLN A 458 2.76 -12.85 10.40
C GLN A 458 1.53 -12.28 9.69
N GLU A 459 0.82 -11.35 10.33
CA GLU A 459 -0.32 -10.66 9.73
C GLU A 459 0.09 -9.79 8.54
N LEU A 460 1.21 -9.05 8.65
CA LEU A 460 1.74 -8.26 7.55
C LEU A 460 2.18 -9.12 6.36
N ALA A 461 2.87 -10.23 6.60
CA ALA A 461 3.23 -11.20 5.56
C ALA A 461 1.98 -11.74 4.84
N TYR A 462 0.94 -12.06 5.60
CA TYR A 462 -0.35 -12.46 5.05
C TYR A 462 -0.98 -11.37 4.17
N PHE A 463 -0.92 -10.09 4.55
CA PHE A 463 -1.45 -9.00 3.72
C PHE A 463 -0.68 -8.82 2.40
N ILE A 464 0.63 -9.05 2.42
CA ILE A 464 1.46 -9.00 1.19
C ILE A 464 1.03 -10.11 0.23
N GLU A 465 0.73 -11.30 0.74
CA GLU A 465 0.26 -12.43 -0.08
C GLU A 465 -1.18 -12.27 -0.56
N ASP A 466 -2.02 -11.63 0.25
CA ASP A 466 -3.44 -11.45 0.02
C ASP A 466 -3.76 -9.98 -0.25
N THR A 467 -3.38 -9.53 -1.44
CA THR A 467 -3.48 -8.12 -1.86
C THR A 467 -4.91 -7.59 -1.79
N ILE A 468 -5.08 -6.31 -1.46
CA ILE A 468 -6.39 -5.64 -1.51
C ILE A 468 -7.08 -5.76 -2.87
N ALA A 469 -8.41 -5.73 -2.84
CA ALA A 469 -9.24 -5.63 -4.04
C ALA A 469 -9.84 -4.22 -4.16
N ALA A 470 -10.04 -3.80 -5.41
CA ALA A 470 -10.68 -2.54 -5.75
C ALA A 470 -11.86 -2.78 -6.71
N THR A 471 -13.01 -2.16 -6.44
CA THR A 471 -14.08 -2.01 -7.44
C THR A 471 -14.32 -0.54 -7.74
N ILE A 472 -14.66 -0.26 -9.00
CA ILE A 472 -14.77 1.11 -9.52
C ILE A 472 -16.17 1.31 -10.09
N SER A 473 -16.84 2.37 -9.66
CA SER A 473 -18.17 2.76 -10.13
C SER A 473 -18.16 4.19 -10.62
N ALA A 474 -18.62 4.42 -11.85
CA ALA A 474 -18.74 5.77 -12.41
C ALA A 474 -20.12 6.34 -12.14
N ILE A 475 -20.19 7.47 -11.43
CA ILE A 475 -21.43 8.10 -10.98
C ILE A 475 -21.53 9.48 -11.59
N THR A 476 -22.64 9.78 -12.27
CA THR A 476 -22.93 11.11 -12.83
C THR A 476 -23.57 11.99 -11.74
N PHE A 477 -23.26 13.29 -11.76
CA PHE A 477 -23.96 14.25 -10.91
C PHE A 477 -25.47 14.22 -11.22
N PRO A 478 -26.35 14.05 -10.21
CA PRO A 478 -27.78 13.99 -10.49
C PRO A 478 -28.30 15.35 -10.95
N THR A 479 -28.68 15.47 -12.23
CA THR A 479 -29.20 16.72 -12.81
C THR A 479 -30.73 16.75 -12.92
N GLY A 480 -31.39 15.61 -12.73
CA GLY A 480 -32.83 15.46 -12.67
C GLY A 480 -33.29 14.39 -11.69
N VAL A 481 -34.60 14.33 -11.44
CA VAL A 481 -35.21 13.28 -10.60
C VAL A 481 -35.06 11.88 -11.24
N ASP A 482 -34.94 11.82 -12.57
CA ASP A 482 -34.81 10.59 -13.36
C ASP A 482 -33.36 10.03 -13.41
N ASP A 483 -32.33 10.83 -13.15
CA ASP A 483 -30.91 10.37 -13.18
C ASP A 483 -30.58 9.42 -12.01
N PHE A 484 -31.42 9.40 -10.98
CA PHE A 484 -31.36 8.42 -9.90
C PHE A 484 -31.93 7.05 -10.30
N GLU A 485 -32.59 6.91 -11.46
CA GLU A 485 -33.19 5.64 -11.92
C GLU A 485 -32.24 4.78 -12.76
N ASN A 486 -31.18 5.34 -13.37
CA ASN A 486 -30.30 4.63 -14.32
C ASN A 486 -28.93 4.18 -13.78
N GLY A 487 -28.69 4.30 -12.47
CA GLY A 487 -27.58 3.61 -11.81
C GLY A 487 -28.00 2.18 -11.50
N ASN A 488 -27.42 1.21 -12.23
CA ASN A 488 -27.56 -0.22 -11.95
C ASN A 488 -27.16 -0.56 -10.48
N LEU A 489 -28.12 -0.47 -9.57
CA LEU A 489 -28.10 -1.04 -8.23
C LEU A 489 -29.51 -1.60 -7.93
N PRO A 490 -29.67 -2.91 -7.70
CA PRO A 490 -30.96 -3.46 -7.36
C PRO A 490 -31.36 -3.06 -5.92
N GLY A 491 -32.46 -2.31 -5.79
CA GLY A 491 -33.38 -2.40 -4.64
C GLY A 491 -33.20 -1.48 -3.43
N SER A 492 -32.30 -0.50 -3.40
CA SER A 492 -32.05 0.28 -2.17
C SER A 492 -32.97 1.49 -1.97
N PHE A 493 -33.72 1.50 -0.86
CA PHE A 493 -34.31 2.70 -0.26
C PHE A 493 -33.21 3.54 0.41
N ALA A 494 -33.33 4.88 0.40
CA ALA A 494 -32.41 5.75 1.15
C ALA A 494 -33.17 6.79 1.98
N LEU A 495 -32.79 6.96 3.24
CA LEU A 495 -33.22 8.06 4.10
C LEU A 495 -32.00 8.94 4.37
N PHE A 496 -32.07 10.21 4.00
CA PHE A 496 -30.95 11.16 4.15
C PHE A 496 -31.02 11.89 5.47
N GLN A 497 -29.89 12.44 5.92
CA GLN A 497 -29.84 13.31 7.09
C GLN A 497 -30.70 14.56 6.85
N ASN A 498 -31.52 14.96 7.83
CA ASN A 498 -32.30 16.19 7.73
C ASN A 498 -31.36 17.40 7.65
N TYR A 499 -31.69 18.39 6.82
CA TYR A 499 -30.90 19.61 6.69
C TYR A 499 -31.79 20.86 6.87
N PRO A 500 -31.37 21.83 7.70
CA PRO A 500 -30.17 21.81 8.58
C PRO A 500 -30.31 20.80 9.74
N ASN A 501 -29.18 20.41 10.38
CA ASN A 501 -29.13 19.65 11.63
C ASN A 501 -27.80 19.95 12.40
N PRO A 502 -27.81 20.56 13.60
CA PRO A 502 -28.98 21.05 14.33
C PRO A 502 -29.75 22.10 13.54
N PHE A 503 -31.07 22.14 13.71
CA PHE A 503 -31.91 23.12 13.04
C PHE A 503 -32.55 24.08 14.02
N ASN A 504 -32.78 25.31 13.58
CA ASN A 504 -33.61 26.29 14.27
C ASN A 504 -34.91 26.46 13.47
N SER A 505 -36.04 26.28 14.15
CA SER A 505 -37.40 26.50 13.64
C SER A 505 -37.90 25.57 12.52
N SER A 506 -37.08 25.14 11.57
CA SER A 506 -37.49 24.15 10.57
C SER A 506 -36.35 23.37 9.92
N THR A 507 -36.66 22.19 9.37
CA THR A 507 -35.70 21.33 8.66
C THR A 507 -36.40 20.58 7.53
N ASN A 508 -35.64 20.12 6.55
CA ASN A 508 -36.10 19.28 5.46
C ASN A 508 -35.57 17.85 5.63
N ILE A 509 -36.46 16.86 5.46
CA ILE A 509 -36.13 15.43 5.52
C ILE A 509 -36.30 14.86 4.12
N THR A 510 -35.20 14.38 3.53
CA THR A 510 -35.20 13.82 2.18
C THR A 510 -35.09 12.30 2.23
N PHE A 511 -35.83 11.61 1.35
CA PHE A 511 -35.74 10.16 1.16
C PHE A 511 -35.95 9.76 -0.30
N TYR A 512 -35.45 8.59 -0.69
CA TYR A 512 -35.56 8.03 -2.04
C TYR A 512 -36.29 6.68 -2.01
N LEU A 513 -37.21 6.50 -2.96
CA LEU A 513 -37.93 5.25 -3.19
C LEU A 513 -37.55 4.66 -4.55
N SER A 514 -37.18 3.37 -4.58
CA SER A 514 -36.82 2.64 -5.81
C SER A 514 -38.04 2.21 -6.63
N LYS A 515 -39.23 2.21 -6.03
CA LYS A 515 -40.51 1.91 -6.65
C LYS A 515 -41.62 2.64 -5.92
N LYS A 516 -42.79 2.74 -6.55
CA LYS A 516 -43.99 3.24 -5.89
C LYS A 516 -44.37 2.34 -4.71
N GLU A 517 -44.41 2.91 -3.51
CA GLU A 517 -44.75 2.19 -2.27
C GLU A 517 -45.44 3.11 -1.27
N ARG A 518 -46.16 2.53 -0.30
CA ARG A 518 -46.68 3.28 0.84
C ARG A 518 -45.55 3.55 1.83
N ILE A 519 -45.45 4.80 2.27
CA ILE A 519 -44.45 5.23 3.26
C ILE A 519 -45.14 5.91 4.43
N THR A 520 -44.52 5.82 5.60
CA THR A 520 -44.91 6.60 6.77
C THR A 520 -43.65 7.22 7.39
N LEU A 521 -43.63 8.55 7.49
CA LEU A 521 -42.55 9.31 8.12
C LEU A 521 -43.02 9.92 9.44
N LYS A 522 -42.39 9.55 10.55
CA LYS A 522 -42.76 9.98 11.91
C LYS A 522 -41.59 10.66 12.60
N ILE A 523 -41.87 11.64 13.46
CA ILE A 523 -40.93 12.19 14.44
C ILE A 523 -41.24 11.59 15.80
N LEU A 524 -40.21 11.10 16.50
CA LEU A 524 -40.24 10.50 17.83
C LEU A 524 -39.37 11.31 18.80
N ASP A 525 -39.77 11.37 20.07
CA ASP A 525 -38.88 11.82 21.15
C ASP A 525 -37.93 10.70 21.61
N ILE A 526 -37.04 11.03 22.56
CA ILE A 526 -36.06 10.09 23.13
C ILE A 526 -36.68 8.87 23.83
N THR A 527 -37.96 8.94 24.21
CA THR A 527 -38.69 7.81 24.80
C THR A 527 -39.35 6.92 23.74
N GLY A 528 -39.21 7.26 22.45
CA GLY A 528 -39.83 6.57 21.33
C GLY A 528 -41.28 7.00 21.08
N LYS A 529 -41.79 8.02 21.79
CA LYS A 529 -43.17 8.49 21.62
C LYS A 529 -43.28 9.37 20.38
N THR A 530 -44.28 9.08 19.54
CA THR A 530 -44.54 9.88 18.33
C THR A 530 -45.03 11.28 18.65
N ILE A 531 -44.27 12.27 18.19
CA ILE A 531 -44.54 13.71 18.27
C ILE A 531 -45.47 14.14 17.13
N VAL A 532 -45.16 13.74 15.91
CA VAL A 532 -45.95 14.02 14.70
C VAL A 532 -45.69 12.97 13.62
N THR A 533 -46.70 12.66 12.81
CA THR A 533 -46.54 11.94 11.53
C THR A 533 -46.53 12.99 10.44
N LEU A 534 -45.41 13.13 9.74
CA LEU A 534 -45.25 14.15 8.70
C LEU A 534 -45.92 13.75 7.39
N THR A 535 -45.93 12.44 7.11
CA THR A 535 -46.64 11.88 5.96
C THR A 535 -46.96 10.40 6.20
N ASP A 536 -48.09 9.97 5.65
CA ASP A 536 -48.53 8.56 5.56
C ASP A 536 -49.32 8.39 4.26
N GLY A 537 -48.70 7.80 3.23
CA GLY A 537 -49.31 7.73 1.92
C GLY A 537 -48.46 7.00 0.88
N HIS A 538 -48.99 6.88 -0.34
CA HIS A 538 -48.26 6.31 -1.46
C HIS A 538 -47.44 7.38 -2.17
N PHE A 539 -46.16 7.10 -2.37
CA PHE A 539 -45.24 7.95 -3.10
C PHE A 539 -44.73 7.17 -4.31
N ASN A 540 -44.54 7.85 -5.44
CA ASN A 540 -43.93 7.24 -6.64
C ASN A 540 -42.43 6.97 -6.41
N SER A 541 -41.78 6.25 -7.33
CA SER A 541 -40.32 6.19 -7.35
C SER A 541 -39.72 7.59 -7.44
N GLY A 542 -38.48 7.75 -6.96
CA GLY A 542 -37.76 9.00 -6.96
C GLY A 542 -37.55 9.60 -5.58
N SER A 543 -36.99 10.81 -5.57
CA SER A 543 -36.65 11.55 -4.35
C SER A 543 -37.81 12.40 -3.87
N HIS A 544 -38.02 12.42 -2.56
CA HIS A 544 -39.08 13.16 -1.89
C HIS A 544 -38.51 13.93 -0.70
N THR A 545 -38.92 15.18 -0.55
CA THR A 545 -38.53 16.04 0.57
C THR A 545 -39.76 16.44 1.38
N ILE A 546 -39.70 16.21 2.68
CA ILE A 546 -40.76 16.53 3.63
C ILE A 546 -40.25 17.58 4.61
N HIS A 547 -41.00 18.67 4.74
CA HIS A 547 -40.70 19.76 5.65
C HIS A 547 -41.22 19.45 7.06
N TRP A 548 -40.42 19.77 8.09
CA TRP A 548 -40.87 19.81 9.47
C TRP A 548 -40.53 21.15 10.11
N ASP A 549 -41.54 21.80 10.68
CA ASP A 549 -41.47 23.12 11.33
C ASP A 549 -41.22 23.05 12.85
N GLY A 550 -40.74 21.90 13.33
CA GLY A 550 -40.49 21.69 14.76
C GLY A 550 -41.75 21.66 15.62
N LYS A 551 -42.95 21.49 15.05
CA LYS A 551 -44.21 21.38 15.83
C LYS A 551 -44.67 19.94 16.00
N SER A 552 -45.40 19.72 17.09
CA SER A 552 -46.13 18.48 17.33
C SER A 552 -47.44 18.41 16.55
N ARG A 553 -48.10 17.24 16.56
CA ARG A 553 -49.43 17.05 15.95
C ARG A 553 -50.52 18.00 16.45
N TYR A 554 -50.33 18.67 17.58
CA TYR A 554 -51.25 19.68 18.12
C TYR A 554 -50.86 21.11 17.77
N ASN A 555 -49.96 21.29 16.79
CA ASN A 555 -49.40 22.59 16.38
C ASN A 555 -48.71 23.34 17.53
N GLN A 556 -48.24 22.61 18.55
CA GLN A 556 -47.49 23.14 19.67
C GLN A 556 -45.99 22.99 19.40
N GLU A 557 -45.24 24.00 19.83
CA GLU A 557 -43.79 24.04 19.70
C GLU A 557 -43.13 22.88 20.45
N THR A 558 -42.23 22.19 19.77
CA THR A 558 -41.46 21.10 20.35
C THR A 558 -40.23 21.70 21.09
N PRO A 559 -39.91 21.25 22.32
CA PRO A 559 -38.74 21.74 23.06
C PRO A 559 -37.41 21.51 22.32
N SER A 560 -36.37 22.30 22.64
CA SER A 560 -35.00 21.99 22.22
C SER A 560 -34.57 20.63 22.74
N GLY A 561 -33.93 19.82 21.91
CA GLY A 561 -33.54 18.46 22.29
C GLY A 561 -33.24 17.53 21.13
N VAL A 562 -32.95 16.28 21.48
CA VAL A 562 -32.71 15.19 20.53
C VAL A 562 -34.02 14.50 20.20
N TYR A 563 -34.27 14.33 18.91
CA TYR A 563 -35.41 13.60 18.37
C TYR A 563 -34.92 12.60 17.33
N PHE A 564 -35.83 11.71 16.93
CA PHE A 564 -35.58 10.76 15.85
C PHE A 564 -36.68 10.89 14.81
N TYR A 565 -36.34 10.68 13.55
CA TYR A 565 -37.33 10.49 12.50
C TYR A 565 -37.20 9.08 11.93
N VAL A 566 -38.36 8.47 11.72
CA VAL A 566 -38.48 7.09 11.27
C VAL A 566 -39.23 7.08 9.95
N LEU A 567 -38.60 6.58 8.90
CA LEU A 567 -39.23 6.26 7.63
C LEU A 567 -39.56 4.77 7.62
N GLN A 568 -40.84 4.43 7.49
CA GLN A 568 -41.34 3.06 7.41
C GLN A 568 -42.02 2.83 6.07
N THR A 569 -41.83 1.66 5.51
CA THR A 569 -42.51 1.11 4.32
C THR A 569 -42.98 -0.31 4.65
N ASP A 570 -43.56 -1.04 3.69
CA ASP A 570 -43.99 -2.43 3.94
C ASP A 570 -42.79 -3.37 4.11
N THR A 571 -41.63 -3.03 3.53
CA THR A 571 -40.43 -3.89 3.48
C THR A 571 -39.19 -3.32 4.14
N PHE A 572 -39.21 -2.04 4.56
CA PHE A 572 -38.04 -1.31 5.04
C PHE A 572 -38.40 -0.30 6.14
N SER A 573 -37.53 -0.19 7.15
CA SER A 573 -37.64 0.82 8.21
C SER A 573 -36.26 1.39 8.55
N ASN A 574 -36.10 2.71 8.52
CA ASN A 574 -34.85 3.39 8.85
C ASN A 574 -35.09 4.55 9.83
N VAL A 575 -34.13 4.78 10.71
CA VAL A 575 -34.21 5.79 11.77
C VAL A 575 -32.98 6.68 11.70
N LYS A 576 -33.18 8.00 11.76
CA LYS A 576 -32.09 8.96 11.91
C LYS A 576 -32.36 9.95 13.03
N LYS A 577 -31.29 10.46 13.61
CA LYS A 577 -31.30 11.44 14.72
C LYS A 577 -31.37 12.86 14.17
N LEU A 578 -32.12 13.74 14.82
CA LEU A 578 -32.14 15.17 14.55
C LEU A 578 -32.08 15.97 15.86
N ILE A 579 -31.51 17.17 15.81
CA ILE A 579 -31.30 18.05 16.97
C ILE A 579 -32.04 19.36 16.71
N LEU A 580 -33.05 19.66 17.53
CA LEU A 580 -33.78 20.92 17.49
C LEU A 580 -33.16 21.92 18.47
N MET A 581 -32.85 23.11 17.96
CA MET A 581 -32.33 24.24 18.72
C MET A 581 -33.34 25.40 18.66
N ARG A 582 -33.93 25.77 19.79
CA ARG A 582 -34.77 26.95 19.97
C ARG A 582 -34.20 27.90 20.99
#